data_AF-A0A7X7QEE0-F1
#
_entry.id   AF-A0A7X7QEE0-F1
#
_cell.length_a   1.000
_cell.length_b   1.000
_cell.length_c   1.000
_cell.angle_alpha   90.00
_cell.angle_beta   90.00
_cell.angle_gamma   90.00
#
_symmetry.space_group_name_H-M   'P 1'
#
loop_
_entity.id
_entity.type
_entity.pdbx_description
1 polymer ?
#
loop_
_entity_poly.entity_id
_entity_poly.type
_entity_poly.pdbx_seq_one_letter_code
_entity_poly.pdbx_strand_id
1 'polypeptide(L)'
;MTGSDQPTEILHLPAAGSEDVGSARLRAALAARDISAIGRALRHDVVILPLLHDDATGQTQVQVIGFPAEGSTPAGVELCLFSSSAAYARFIGDSPDRSFALRRGSDLAPFLAQHHAVLARVAFDPAEPHAMTASPEDVLAILEPQPDDDDVAWLTEGDEGNPDAPLTGRVPERTLADGLEGMAVVGLEVPLPGEWVTLDLAKPRKLAKQISKLVDRQLKGLAPAPVLRDELTRWLTTVCERAAQARARTMAFLVQRSDDDALALTMTMYWHDLGPAVGEPSHLEPLARRLAGLDDGGTVLRADTAAGPLVRHERVLHGGEELGIAKQPVLVLDYWLERPDGNGLALVSFSTPHVALTEHVRTLTDALILEGGWVLEPER
;
A
#
# COMPACT_ATOMS: atom_id res chain seq x y z
N MET A 1 -9.11 0.09 29.60
CA MET A 1 -7.82 0.54 29.06
C MET A 1 -8.11 1.19 27.73
N THR A 2 -8.03 2.51 27.69
CA THR A 2 -8.44 3.40 26.60
C THR A 2 -7.35 3.46 25.54
N GLY A 3 -7.64 2.94 24.34
CA GLY A 3 -6.84 3.25 23.16
C GLY A 3 -7.15 4.69 22.76
N SER A 4 -6.15 5.57 22.80
CA SER A 4 -6.27 6.90 22.23
C SER A 4 -6.20 6.77 20.71
N ASP A 5 -7.35 6.83 20.07
CA ASP A 5 -7.46 7.06 18.63
C ASP A 5 -7.15 8.54 18.39
N GLN A 6 -5.86 8.87 18.29
CA GLN A 6 -5.41 10.22 17.98
C GLN A 6 -5.68 10.45 16.49
N PRO A 7 -6.43 11.50 16.11
CA PRO A 7 -6.68 11.77 14.71
C PRO A 7 -5.37 12.05 13.97
N THR A 8 -5.14 11.31 12.89
CA THR A 8 -4.43 11.78 11.69
C THR A 8 -4.83 13.24 11.43
N GLU A 9 -3.84 14.11 11.29
CA GLU A 9 -3.89 15.56 11.02
C GLU A 9 -5.32 16.18 10.89
N ILE A 10 -5.74 16.94 11.91
CA ILE A 10 -6.98 17.71 11.88
C ILE A 10 -6.79 18.89 10.92
N LEU A 11 -7.61 18.96 9.88
CA LEU A 11 -7.55 20.03 8.89
C LEU A 11 -8.70 21.02 9.08
N HIS A 12 -8.36 22.30 9.04
CA HIS A 12 -9.33 23.39 8.98
C HIS A 12 -9.62 23.75 7.53
N LEU A 13 -10.89 23.83 7.18
CA LEU A 13 -11.31 24.13 5.82
C LEU A 13 -11.05 25.61 5.47
N PRO A 14 -10.34 25.94 4.37
CA PRO A 14 -10.30 27.30 3.86
C PRO A 14 -11.69 27.71 3.35
N ALA A 15 -11.98 29.03 3.33
CA ALA A 15 -13.32 29.57 3.06
C ALA A 15 -13.99 29.10 1.75
N ALA A 16 -13.21 28.66 0.75
CA ALA A 16 -13.71 28.21 -0.55
C ALA A 16 -13.65 26.68 -0.79
N GLY A 17 -12.97 25.90 0.06
CA GLY A 17 -12.64 24.49 -0.23
C GLY A 17 -11.74 24.30 -1.47
N SER A 18 -11.27 23.08 -1.72
CA SER A 18 -10.48 22.70 -2.90
C SER A 18 -10.96 21.37 -3.49
N GLU A 19 -11.03 21.29 -4.82
CA GLU A 19 -11.33 20.05 -5.56
C GLU A 19 -10.15 19.07 -5.56
N ASP A 20 -8.94 19.56 -5.31
CA ASP A 20 -7.71 18.76 -5.30
C ASP A 20 -7.47 18.07 -3.94
N VAL A 21 -8.26 18.42 -2.92
CA VAL A 21 -8.16 17.84 -1.57
C VAL A 21 -9.28 16.81 -1.40
N GLY A 22 -8.99 15.55 -1.73
CA GLY A 22 -9.91 14.41 -1.66
C GLY A 22 -9.69 13.40 -2.80
N SER A 23 -10.67 12.54 -3.05
CA SER A 23 -10.64 11.52 -4.11
C SER A 23 -11.34 11.99 -5.39
N ALA A 24 -10.54 12.35 -6.40
CA ALA A 24 -11.05 12.64 -7.74
C ALA A 24 -11.74 11.41 -8.39
N ARG A 25 -11.31 10.20 -8.03
CA ARG A 25 -11.86 8.94 -8.54
C ARG A 25 -13.21 8.60 -7.92
N LEU A 26 -13.38 8.80 -6.62
CA LEU A 26 -14.68 8.67 -5.97
C LEU A 26 -15.69 9.64 -6.59
N ARG A 27 -15.28 10.90 -6.84
CA ARG A 27 -16.13 11.88 -7.52
C ARG A 27 -16.57 11.42 -8.91
N ALA A 28 -15.64 10.86 -9.71
CA ALA A 28 -15.96 10.32 -11.04
C ALA A 28 -16.89 9.10 -10.96
N ALA A 29 -16.65 8.20 -10.00
CA ALA A 29 -17.46 7.01 -9.80
C ALA A 29 -18.90 7.35 -9.35
N LEU A 30 -19.06 8.33 -8.46
CA LEU A 30 -20.37 8.87 -8.05
C LEU A 30 -21.12 9.48 -9.25
N ALA A 31 -20.42 10.26 -10.09
CA ALA A 31 -21.01 10.82 -11.30
C ALA A 31 -21.49 9.75 -12.30
N ALA A 32 -20.73 8.67 -12.44
CA ALA A 32 -21.08 7.51 -13.26
C ALA A 32 -22.11 6.57 -12.62
N ARG A 33 -22.36 6.72 -11.30
CA ARG A 33 -23.13 5.77 -10.47
C ARG A 33 -22.61 4.33 -10.56
N ASP A 34 -21.29 4.19 -10.68
CA ASP A 34 -20.62 2.91 -10.77
C ASP A 34 -20.29 2.40 -9.36
N ILE A 35 -21.10 1.46 -8.87
CA ILE A 35 -20.97 0.91 -7.51
C ILE A 35 -19.62 0.22 -7.31
N SER A 36 -19.13 -0.48 -8.33
CA SER A 36 -17.84 -1.17 -8.27
C SER A 36 -16.70 -0.17 -8.20
N ALA A 37 -16.73 0.88 -9.01
CA ALA A 37 -15.72 1.95 -8.97
C ALA A 37 -15.80 2.79 -7.69
N ILE A 38 -16.99 3.02 -7.12
CA ILE A 38 -17.16 3.65 -5.81
C ILE A 38 -16.46 2.80 -4.75
N GLY A 39 -16.70 1.50 -4.75
CA GLY A 39 -16.07 0.59 -3.81
C GLY A 39 -14.56 0.56 -3.90
N ARG A 40 -14.04 0.50 -5.13
CA ARG A 40 -12.62 0.57 -5.40
C ARG A 40 -12.02 1.89 -4.88
N ALA A 41 -12.68 3.02 -5.13
CA ALA A 41 -12.23 4.32 -4.62
C ALA A 41 -12.25 4.39 -3.09
N LEU A 42 -13.24 3.79 -2.43
CA LEU A 42 -13.28 3.77 -0.96
C LEU A 42 -12.14 2.94 -0.37
N ARG A 43 -11.80 1.79 -0.96
CA ARG A 43 -10.70 0.94 -0.46
C ARG A 43 -9.33 1.57 -0.66
N HIS A 44 -9.12 2.28 -1.77
CA HIS A 44 -7.79 2.69 -2.23
C HIS A 44 -7.47 4.18 -2.14
N ASP A 45 -8.45 5.03 -1.82
CA ASP A 45 -8.28 6.48 -1.78
C ASP A 45 -8.77 7.06 -0.43
N VAL A 46 -8.71 8.38 -0.30
CA VAL A 46 -9.16 9.10 0.88
C VAL A 46 -10.55 9.72 0.69
N VAL A 47 -11.35 9.65 1.74
CA VAL A 47 -12.59 10.40 1.87
C VAL A 47 -12.46 11.51 2.90
N ILE A 48 -13.20 12.59 2.69
CA ILE A 48 -13.34 13.67 3.65
C ILE A 48 -14.40 13.26 4.67
N LEU A 49 -13.99 13.17 5.93
CA LEU A 49 -14.85 12.86 7.07
C LEU A 49 -15.01 14.12 7.93
N PRO A 50 -16.21 14.72 8.01
CA PRO A 50 -16.47 15.88 8.84
C PRO A 50 -16.25 15.63 10.32
N LEU A 51 -15.69 16.63 11.01
CA LEU A 51 -15.41 16.59 12.44
C LEU A 51 -16.11 17.74 13.16
N LEU A 52 -16.63 17.46 14.34
CA LEU A 52 -17.12 18.45 15.28
C LEU A 52 -16.11 18.61 16.41
N HIS A 53 -15.73 19.85 16.71
CA HIS A 53 -14.97 20.15 17.92
C HIS A 53 -15.94 20.56 19.03
N ASP A 54 -15.83 19.89 20.18
CA ASP A 54 -16.59 20.25 21.37
C ASP A 54 -15.75 21.13 22.27
N ASP A 55 -15.99 22.44 22.24
CA ASP A 55 -15.29 23.45 23.04
C ASP A 55 -15.38 23.18 24.56
N ALA A 56 -16.43 22.51 25.02
CA ALA A 56 -16.63 22.24 26.44
C ALA A 56 -15.80 21.05 26.94
N THR A 57 -15.58 20.04 26.09
CA THR A 57 -14.78 18.87 26.45
C THR A 57 -13.38 18.88 25.85
N GLY A 58 -13.10 19.78 24.92
CA GLY A 58 -11.87 19.84 24.12
C GLY A 58 -11.72 18.63 23.18
N GLN A 59 -12.77 17.83 23.00
CA GLN A 59 -12.72 16.61 22.20
C GLN A 59 -13.19 16.86 20.78
N THR A 60 -12.61 16.13 19.83
CA THR A 60 -13.03 16.13 18.44
C THR A 60 -13.76 14.82 18.14
N GLN A 61 -14.93 14.91 17.52
CA GLN A 61 -15.81 13.78 17.23
C GLN A 61 -16.20 13.76 15.76
N VAL A 62 -16.55 12.59 15.23
CA VAL A 62 -17.11 12.47 13.88
C VAL A 62 -18.48 13.13 13.87
N GLN A 63 -18.69 14.05 12.92
CA GLN A 63 -19.99 14.70 12.77
C GLN A 63 -20.95 13.78 11.99
N VAL A 64 -22.15 13.62 12.54
CA VAL A 64 -23.27 12.92 11.89
C VAL A 64 -24.45 13.88 11.76
N ILE A 65 -25.27 13.68 10.73
CA ILE A 65 -26.37 14.58 10.40
C ILE A 65 -27.70 13.89 10.68
N GLY A 66 -28.57 14.57 11.42
CA GLY A 66 -29.94 14.08 11.63
C GLY A 66 -30.81 14.41 10.43
N PHE A 67 -31.61 13.45 9.97
CA PHE A 67 -32.61 13.67 8.93
C PHE A 67 -34.03 13.30 9.44
N PRO A 68 -35.07 14.06 9.04
CA PRO A 68 -36.44 13.78 9.45
C PRO A 68 -37.00 12.54 8.74
N ALA A 69 -38.07 11.97 9.30
CA ALA A 69 -38.77 10.88 8.63
C ALA A 69 -39.37 11.34 7.29
N GLU A 70 -39.15 10.57 6.24
CA GLU A 70 -39.60 10.90 4.88
C GLU A 70 -40.17 9.67 4.18
N GLY A 71 -41.47 9.70 3.87
CA GLY A 71 -42.19 8.55 3.30
C GLY A 71 -42.13 7.32 4.21
N SER A 72 -41.53 6.25 3.70
CA SER A 72 -41.34 4.98 4.42
C SER A 72 -40.08 4.96 5.30
N THR A 73 -39.22 5.98 5.21
CA THR A 73 -37.94 6.04 5.90
C THR A 73 -38.10 6.71 7.26
N PRO A 74 -37.80 6.04 8.39
CA PRO A 74 -37.89 6.65 9.71
C PRO A 74 -36.84 7.74 9.89
N ALA A 75 -37.08 8.67 10.82
CA ALA A 75 -36.08 9.66 11.21
C ALA A 75 -34.83 8.95 11.75
N GLY A 76 -33.66 9.48 11.44
CA GLY A 76 -32.41 8.83 11.78
C GLY A 76 -31.22 9.76 11.69
N VAL A 77 -30.04 9.19 11.87
CA VAL A 77 -28.77 9.87 11.67
C VAL A 77 -28.03 9.23 10.50
N GLU A 78 -27.36 10.07 9.71
CA GLU A 78 -26.53 9.65 8.59
C GLU A 78 -25.09 10.11 8.75
N LEU A 79 -24.18 9.27 8.28
CA LEU A 79 -22.78 9.63 8.12
C LEU A 79 -22.60 10.24 6.73
N CYS A 80 -22.06 11.46 6.65
CA CYS A 80 -21.76 12.11 5.39
C CYS A 80 -20.27 11.94 5.05
N LEU A 81 -19.98 11.42 3.87
CA LEU A 81 -18.63 11.28 3.31
C LEU A 81 -18.52 12.13 2.05
N PHE A 82 -17.40 12.83 1.89
CA PHE A 82 -17.22 13.70 0.73
C PHE A 82 -16.03 13.27 -0.12
N SER A 83 -16.19 13.38 -1.44
CA SER A 83 -15.13 13.12 -2.40
C SER A 83 -14.11 14.25 -2.46
N SER A 84 -14.47 15.48 -2.08
CA SER A 84 -13.53 16.60 -1.99
C SER A 84 -13.87 17.58 -0.86
N SER A 85 -12.88 18.35 -0.44
CA SER A 85 -13.09 19.44 0.54
C SER A 85 -13.99 20.54 -0.03
N ALA A 86 -14.03 20.73 -1.35
CA ALA A 86 -14.98 21.62 -2.00
C ALA A 86 -16.44 21.11 -1.90
N ALA A 87 -16.66 19.80 -2.09
CA ALA A 87 -17.98 19.20 -1.87
C ALA A 87 -18.44 19.36 -0.41
N TYR A 88 -17.53 19.15 0.56
CA TYR A 88 -17.82 19.42 1.97
C TYR A 88 -18.10 20.92 2.24
N ALA A 89 -17.32 21.83 1.65
CA ALA A 89 -17.52 23.28 1.77
C ALA A 89 -18.93 23.71 1.33
N ARG A 90 -19.41 23.18 0.21
CA ARG A 90 -20.76 23.46 -0.32
C ARG A 90 -21.85 22.91 0.59
N PHE A 91 -21.62 21.74 1.18
CA PHE A 91 -22.55 21.14 2.12
C PHE A 91 -22.65 21.91 3.44
N ILE A 92 -21.51 22.25 4.05
CA ILE A 92 -21.46 22.85 5.39
C ILE A 92 -21.76 24.36 5.37
N GLY A 93 -21.69 25.00 4.19
CA GLY A 93 -21.97 26.42 4.02
C GLY A 93 -21.10 27.28 4.91
N ASP A 94 -21.68 28.30 5.55
CA ASP A 94 -20.95 29.27 6.37
C ASP A 94 -20.68 28.91 7.84
N SER A 95 -20.76 27.62 8.19
CA SER A 95 -20.54 27.16 9.57
C SER A 95 -19.16 27.60 10.11
N PRO A 96 -19.05 27.99 11.40
CA PRO A 96 -17.76 28.25 12.04
C PRO A 96 -16.98 26.95 12.35
N ASP A 97 -17.66 25.80 12.43
CA ASP A 97 -17.07 24.51 12.82
C ASP A 97 -16.64 23.67 11.60
N ARG A 98 -15.90 24.27 10.65
CA ARG A 98 -15.46 23.57 9.42
C ARG A 98 -14.15 22.81 9.63
N SER A 99 -14.24 21.68 10.32
CA SER A 99 -13.11 20.76 10.48
C SER A 99 -13.42 19.44 9.79
N PHE A 100 -12.38 18.79 9.28
CA PHE A 100 -12.49 17.46 8.68
C PHE A 100 -11.19 16.68 8.87
N ALA A 101 -11.30 15.36 8.70
CA ALA A 101 -10.16 14.45 8.54
C ALA A 101 -10.18 13.83 7.15
N LEU A 102 -8.99 13.54 6.63
CA LEU A 102 -8.83 12.60 5.53
C LEU A 102 -8.77 11.19 6.12
N ARG A 103 -9.57 10.28 5.55
CA ARG A 103 -9.65 8.89 6.02
C ARG A 103 -9.61 7.93 4.85
N ARG A 104 -8.80 6.87 4.96
CA ARG A 104 -8.87 5.75 4.04
C ARG A 104 -10.07 4.87 4.38
N GLY A 105 -10.62 4.16 3.40
CA GLY A 105 -11.75 3.24 3.66
C GLY A 105 -11.44 2.17 4.71
N SER A 106 -10.20 1.70 4.77
CA SER A 106 -9.72 0.79 5.83
C SER A 106 -9.93 1.35 7.23
N ASP A 107 -9.82 2.66 7.40
CA ASP A 107 -9.96 3.36 8.68
C ASP A 107 -11.42 3.69 9.00
N LEU A 108 -12.32 3.64 8.00
CA LEU A 108 -13.76 3.80 8.19
C LEU A 108 -14.43 2.53 8.69
N ALA A 109 -13.94 1.36 8.28
CA ALA A 109 -14.59 0.09 8.58
C ALA A 109 -14.79 -0.15 10.10
N PRO A 110 -13.80 0.12 10.99
CA PRO A 110 -14.00 -0.03 12.44
C PRO A 110 -15.09 0.91 12.99
N PHE A 111 -15.13 2.16 12.53
CA PHE A 111 -16.15 3.14 12.95
C PHE A 111 -17.55 2.71 12.50
N LEU A 112 -17.70 2.33 11.24
CA LEU A 112 -18.97 1.85 10.70
C LEU A 112 -19.43 0.58 11.44
N ALA A 113 -18.53 -0.38 11.68
CA ALA A 113 -18.84 -1.59 12.42
C ALA A 113 -19.29 -1.29 13.86
N GLN A 114 -18.67 -0.32 14.53
CA GLN A 114 -19.04 0.07 15.89
C GLN A 114 -20.38 0.80 15.96
N HIS A 115 -20.73 1.59 14.94
CA HIS A 115 -21.85 2.52 14.97
C HIS A 115 -23.01 2.17 14.01
N HIS A 116 -22.93 1.05 13.27
CA HIS A 116 -23.94 0.65 12.28
C HIS A 116 -25.37 0.56 12.84
N ALA A 117 -25.54 0.19 14.12
CA ALA A 117 -26.85 0.09 14.75
C ALA A 117 -27.54 1.46 14.99
N VAL A 118 -26.76 2.54 14.99
CA VAL A 118 -27.23 3.92 15.21
C VAL A 118 -27.35 4.67 13.88
N LEU A 119 -26.45 4.40 12.94
CA LEU A 119 -26.44 5.01 11.61
C LEU A 119 -27.54 4.39 10.74
N ALA A 120 -28.48 5.22 10.27
CA ALA A 120 -29.54 4.77 9.38
C ALA A 120 -29.06 4.64 7.92
N ARG A 121 -28.08 5.47 7.50
CA ARG A 121 -27.47 5.42 6.17
C ARG A 121 -26.11 6.13 6.14
N VAL A 122 -25.37 5.90 5.05
CA VAL A 122 -24.18 6.66 4.65
C VAL A 122 -24.52 7.45 3.38
N ALA A 123 -24.26 8.76 3.39
CA ALA A 123 -24.47 9.65 2.27
C ALA A 123 -23.13 10.09 1.67
N PHE A 124 -22.98 9.96 0.35
CA PHE A 124 -21.83 10.41 -0.42
C PHE A 124 -22.18 11.70 -1.16
N ASP A 125 -21.40 12.75 -0.95
CA ASP A 125 -21.56 14.07 -1.58
C ASP A 125 -23.02 14.58 -1.59
N PRO A 126 -23.71 14.67 -0.43
CA PRO A 126 -25.15 14.98 -0.34
C PRO A 126 -25.56 16.34 -0.94
N ALA A 127 -24.64 17.28 -1.08
CA ALA A 127 -24.90 18.60 -1.71
C ALA A 127 -24.59 18.63 -3.21
N GLU A 128 -24.09 17.55 -3.79
CA GLU A 128 -23.68 17.49 -5.19
C GLU A 128 -24.78 16.89 -6.10
N PRO A 129 -24.78 17.18 -7.41
CA PRO A 129 -25.76 16.64 -8.37
C PRO A 129 -25.79 15.11 -8.43
N HIS A 130 -24.71 14.46 -8.00
CA HIS A 130 -24.51 13.02 -8.07
C HIS A 130 -24.52 12.35 -6.68
N ALA A 131 -25.19 12.97 -5.72
CA ALA A 131 -25.36 12.41 -4.37
C ALA A 131 -25.87 10.97 -4.42
N MET A 132 -25.26 10.11 -3.59
CA MET A 132 -25.67 8.71 -3.43
C MET A 132 -25.82 8.36 -1.95
N THR A 133 -26.71 7.43 -1.64
CA THR A 133 -26.91 6.92 -0.28
C THR A 133 -26.87 5.40 -0.28
N ALA A 134 -26.25 4.81 0.74
CA ALA A 134 -26.16 3.37 0.94
C ALA A 134 -26.43 3.00 2.41
N SER A 135 -26.77 1.74 2.68
CA SER A 135 -26.84 1.25 4.06
C SER A 135 -25.42 1.11 4.63
N PRO A 136 -25.22 1.22 5.96
CA PRO A 136 -23.91 0.96 6.56
C PRO A 136 -23.38 -0.45 6.27
N GLU A 137 -24.28 -1.43 6.16
CA GLU A 137 -23.94 -2.82 5.81
C GLU A 137 -23.40 -2.94 4.38
N ASP A 138 -24.03 -2.27 3.42
CA ASP A 138 -23.55 -2.26 2.03
C ASP A 138 -22.18 -1.58 1.92
N VAL A 139 -21.96 -0.48 2.66
CA VAL A 139 -20.65 0.19 2.68
C VAL A 139 -19.59 -0.68 3.34
N LEU A 140 -19.91 -1.38 4.44
CA LEU A 140 -18.99 -2.33 5.06
C LEU A 140 -18.63 -3.48 4.12
N ALA A 141 -19.61 -4.06 3.43
CA ALA A 141 -19.37 -5.11 2.44
C ALA A 141 -18.48 -4.63 1.28
N ILE A 142 -18.67 -3.39 0.84
CA ILE A 142 -17.87 -2.75 -0.21
C ILE A 142 -16.43 -2.45 0.25
N LEU A 143 -16.23 -2.18 1.54
CA LEU A 143 -14.91 -1.94 2.13
C LEU A 143 -14.10 -3.23 2.38
N GLU A 144 -14.73 -4.41 2.29
CA GLU A 144 -13.99 -5.66 2.40
C GLU A 144 -12.98 -5.78 1.24
N PRO A 145 -11.72 -6.19 1.53
CA PRO A 145 -10.72 -6.42 0.50
C PRO A 145 -11.25 -7.35 -0.58
N GLN A 146 -11.11 -6.95 -1.84
CA GLN A 146 -11.53 -7.73 -2.99
C GLN A 146 -10.35 -8.43 -3.66
N PRO A 147 -10.56 -9.60 -4.29
CA PRO A 147 -9.48 -10.32 -4.97
C PRO A 147 -8.82 -9.55 -6.11
N ASP A 148 -9.49 -8.52 -6.66
CA ASP A 148 -9.01 -7.64 -7.73
C ASP A 148 -8.46 -6.30 -7.21
N ASP A 149 -8.26 -6.15 -5.90
CA ASP A 149 -7.58 -5.00 -5.32
C ASP A 149 -6.08 -5.07 -5.68
N ASP A 150 -5.70 -4.38 -6.75
CA ASP A 150 -4.31 -4.08 -7.10
C ASP A 150 -4.13 -2.57 -6.92
N ASP A 151 -3.77 -2.16 -5.71
CA ASP A 151 -3.61 -0.76 -5.28
C ASP A 151 -2.60 0.00 -6.17
N VAL A 152 -1.60 -0.71 -6.69
CA VAL A 152 -0.58 -0.18 -7.58
C VAL A 152 -1.17 0.02 -8.98
N ALA A 153 -1.92 -0.93 -9.53
CA ALA A 153 -2.69 -0.76 -10.76
C ALA A 153 -3.72 0.37 -10.62
N TRP A 154 -4.42 0.44 -9.48
CA TRP A 154 -5.34 1.52 -9.16
C TRP A 154 -4.65 2.87 -9.28
N LEU A 155 -3.50 3.10 -8.61
CA LEU A 155 -2.74 4.35 -8.73
C LEU A 155 -2.38 4.72 -10.18
N THR A 156 -2.31 3.73 -11.08
CA THR A 156 -1.97 3.89 -12.50
C THR A 156 -3.13 3.86 -13.49
N GLU A 157 -4.37 3.64 -13.06
CA GLU A 157 -5.54 3.67 -13.96
C GLU A 157 -5.61 5.06 -14.64
N GLY A 158 -5.27 5.10 -15.93
CA GLY A 158 -5.07 6.31 -16.75
C GLY A 158 -3.69 6.46 -17.42
N ASP A 159 -2.72 5.60 -17.07
CA ASP A 159 -1.34 5.61 -17.56
C ASP A 159 -0.92 4.27 -18.21
N GLU A 160 -1.89 3.50 -18.71
CA GLU A 160 -1.64 2.23 -19.41
C GLU A 160 -0.64 2.44 -20.57
N GLY A 161 0.63 2.17 -20.30
CA GLY A 161 1.65 1.97 -21.32
C GLY A 161 2.05 3.20 -22.13
N ASN A 162 2.01 4.42 -21.58
CA ASN A 162 2.68 5.56 -22.23
C ASN A 162 4.09 5.80 -21.63
N PRO A 163 5.14 5.15 -22.16
CA PRO A 163 6.51 5.30 -21.64
C PRO A 163 7.07 6.72 -21.79
N ASP A 164 6.40 7.59 -22.56
CA ASP A 164 6.78 8.97 -22.84
C ASP A 164 6.05 10.00 -21.95
N ALA A 165 5.14 9.57 -21.06
CA ALA A 165 4.56 10.47 -20.07
C ALA A 165 5.64 10.87 -19.05
N PRO A 166 5.98 12.18 -18.93
CA PRO A 166 7.03 12.59 -18.00
C PRO A 166 6.56 12.42 -16.54
N LEU A 167 7.42 11.84 -15.68
CA LEU A 167 7.22 11.85 -14.22
C LEU A 167 7.21 13.27 -13.62
N THR A 168 7.62 14.28 -14.39
CA THR A 168 7.60 15.68 -13.97
C THR A 168 6.19 16.26 -14.12
N GLY A 169 5.56 16.54 -12.98
CA GLY A 169 4.21 17.11 -12.88
C GLY A 169 3.29 16.45 -11.85
N ARG A 170 3.73 15.35 -11.22
CA ARG A 170 2.96 14.63 -10.19
C ARG A 170 3.74 14.31 -8.91
N VAL A 171 4.95 14.86 -8.78
CA VAL A 171 5.61 14.97 -7.48
C VAL A 171 4.70 15.87 -6.64
N PRO A 172 4.05 15.38 -5.56
CA PRO A 172 3.41 16.29 -4.62
C PRO A 172 4.49 17.29 -4.23
N GLU A 173 4.15 18.58 -4.17
CA GLU A 173 5.04 19.66 -3.71
C GLU A 173 5.52 19.48 -2.25
N ARG A 174 5.38 18.26 -1.70
CA ARG A 174 5.91 17.72 -0.47
C ARG A 174 6.31 16.25 -0.67
N THR A 175 7.48 16.01 -1.24
CA THR A 175 8.20 14.76 -0.98
C THR A 175 8.73 14.78 0.46
N LEU A 176 8.91 13.60 1.08
CA LEU A 176 9.59 13.42 2.37
C LEU A 176 10.86 14.30 2.51
N ALA A 177 11.49 14.66 1.39
CA ALA A 177 12.62 15.57 1.24
C ALA A 177 12.52 16.89 2.03
N ASP A 178 11.35 17.53 2.11
CA ASP A 178 11.20 18.81 2.83
C ASP A 178 11.35 18.66 4.35
N GLY A 179 11.28 17.43 4.87
CA GLY A 179 11.48 17.08 6.28
C GLY A 179 12.78 16.31 6.56
N LEU A 180 13.68 16.17 5.58
CA LEU A 180 14.94 15.42 5.73
C LEU A 180 16.11 16.26 6.27
N GLU A 181 15.96 17.56 6.52
CA GLU A 181 17.06 18.37 7.06
C GLU A 181 17.61 17.77 8.37
N GLY A 182 18.84 17.27 8.32
CA GLY A 182 19.49 16.59 9.44
C GLY A 182 19.04 15.14 9.67
N MET A 183 18.40 14.48 8.70
CA MET A 183 17.95 13.08 8.77
C MET A 183 18.52 12.26 7.59
N ALA A 184 19.14 11.12 7.90
CA ALA A 184 19.66 10.16 6.95
C ALA A 184 18.67 9.01 6.68
N VAL A 185 18.54 8.61 5.41
CA VAL A 185 17.80 7.41 5.01
C VAL A 185 18.63 6.17 5.30
N VAL A 186 18.24 5.39 6.32
CA VAL A 186 19.01 4.23 6.80
C VAL A 186 18.39 2.87 6.44
N GLY A 187 17.10 2.85 6.14
CA GLY A 187 16.35 1.62 5.88
C GLY A 187 15.08 1.85 5.05
N LEU A 188 14.55 0.75 4.54
CA LEU A 188 13.20 0.64 3.99
C LEU A 188 12.58 -0.51 4.77
N GLU A 189 11.51 -0.23 5.49
CA GLU A 189 10.75 -1.22 6.22
C GLU A 189 9.58 -1.67 5.35
N VAL A 190 9.48 -2.98 5.13
CA VAL A 190 8.33 -3.63 4.50
C VAL A 190 7.61 -4.38 5.61
N PRO A 191 6.34 -4.07 5.93
CA PRO A 191 5.61 -4.66 7.05
C PRO A 191 5.24 -6.11 6.74
N LEU A 192 6.18 -7.02 6.96
CA LEU A 192 5.95 -8.44 6.75
C LEU A 192 5.17 -9.06 7.92
N PRO A 193 4.01 -9.70 7.67
CA PRO A 193 3.26 -10.44 8.69
C PRO A 193 4.08 -11.52 9.42
N GLY A 194 3.60 -12.01 10.57
CA GLY A 194 4.32 -12.95 11.45
C GLY A 194 4.61 -14.34 10.83
N GLU A 195 3.96 -14.63 9.72
CA GLU A 195 4.16 -15.80 8.87
C GLU A 195 5.47 -15.74 8.08
N TRP A 196 6.04 -14.54 7.93
CA TRP A 196 7.33 -14.34 7.27
C TRP A 196 8.49 -14.58 8.24
N VAL A 197 9.60 -15.06 7.70
CA VAL A 197 10.88 -15.16 8.40
C VAL A 197 11.92 -14.35 7.67
N THR A 198 12.37 -13.28 8.33
CA THR A 198 13.37 -12.35 7.82
C THR A 198 14.78 -12.74 8.24
N LEU A 199 15.70 -12.76 7.28
CA LEU A 199 17.12 -13.02 7.42
C LEU A 199 17.90 -11.74 7.13
N ASP A 200 18.80 -11.39 8.06
CA ASP A 200 19.66 -10.20 7.94
C ASP A 200 20.97 -10.62 7.25
N LEU A 201 21.08 -10.28 5.97
CA LEU A 201 22.23 -10.66 5.15
C LEU A 201 23.47 -9.80 5.46
N ALA A 202 23.29 -8.63 6.06
CA ALA A 202 24.39 -7.76 6.47
C ALA A 202 25.13 -8.29 7.72
N LYS A 203 24.59 -9.30 8.42
CA LYS A 203 25.20 -9.89 9.63
C LYS A 203 25.48 -11.39 9.47
N PRO A 204 26.57 -11.79 8.76
CA PRO A 204 26.88 -13.20 8.47
C PRO A 204 26.95 -14.10 9.71
N ARG A 205 27.41 -13.56 10.84
CA ARG A 205 27.49 -14.31 12.12
C ARG A 205 26.12 -14.70 12.69
N LYS A 206 25.06 -13.96 12.36
CA LYS A 206 23.68 -14.25 12.78
C LYS A 206 22.95 -15.12 11.74
N LEU A 207 23.32 -14.99 10.47
CA LEU A 207 22.66 -15.66 9.35
C LEU A 207 22.59 -17.19 9.53
N ALA A 208 23.69 -17.86 9.85
CA ALA A 208 23.69 -19.32 10.04
C ALA A 208 22.70 -19.79 11.13
N LYS A 209 22.59 -19.03 12.23
CA LYS A 209 21.62 -19.32 13.31
C LYS A 209 20.19 -19.03 12.86
N GLN A 210 19.96 -18.02 12.03
CA GLN A 210 18.64 -17.72 11.48
C GLN A 210 18.20 -18.79 10.48
N ILE A 211 19.10 -19.27 9.61
CA ILE A 211 18.84 -20.38 8.68
C ILE A 211 18.48 -21.64 9.45
N SER A 212 19.26 -22.03 10.46
CA SER A 212 18.93 -23.21 11.28
C SER A 212 17.54 -23.11 11.92
N LYS A 213 17.16 -21.93 12.46
CA LYS A 213 15.82 -21.71 13.02
C LYS A 213 14.73 -21.80 11.96
N LEU A 214 14.97 -21.28 10.76
CA LEU A 214 14.02 -21.35 9.64
C LEU A 214 13.81 -22.81 9.21
N VAL A 215 14.90 -23.59 9.09
CA VAL A 215 14.83 -25.03 8.78
C VAL A 215 14.05 -25.78 9.85
N ASP A 216 14.30 -25.51 11.13
CA ASP A 216 13.55 -26.15 12.23
C ASP A 216 12.06 -25.78 12.21
N ARG A 217 11.73 -24.52 11.88
CA ARG A 217 10.33 -24.07 11.71
C ARG A 217 9.66 -24.80 10.54
N GLN A 218 10.34 -24.91 9.40
CA GLN A 218 9.84 -25.56 8.18
C GLN A 218 9.62 -27.07 8.36
N LEU A 219 10.50 -27.73 9.12
CA LEU A 219 10.42 -29.18 9.37
C LEU A 219 9.60 -29.55 10.61
N LYS A 220 9.03 -28.56 11.31
CA LYS A 220 8.20 -28.79 12.50
C LYS A 220 6.99 -29.67 12.15
N GLY A 221 6.78 -30.72 12.92
CA GLY A 221 5.66 -31.66 12.72
C GLY A 221 5.91 -32.77 11.70
N LEU A 222 7.05 -32.76 10.99
CA LEU A 222 7.47 -33.85 10.13
C LEU A 222 8.29 -34.91 10.90
N ALA A 223 8.27 -36.15 10.41
CA ALA A 223 9.15 -37.20 10.91
C ALA A 223 10.63 -36.81 10.72
N PRO A 224 11.56 -37.30 11.56
CA PRO A 224 12.99 -36.98 11.43
C PRO A 224 13.53 -37.32 10.04
N ALA A 225 13.86 -36.28 9.26
CA ALA A 225 14.37 -36.39 7.90
C ALA A 225 15.74 -35.68 7.78
N PRO A 226 16.85 -36.33 8.16
CA PRO A 226 18.18 -35.69 8.21
C PRO A 226 18.67 -35.22 6.84
N VAL A 227 18.42 -36.01 5.78
CA VAL A 227 18.81 -35.64 4.40
C VAL A 227 18.08 -34.37 3.94
N LEU A 228 16.75 -34.31 4.14
CA LEU A 228 15.94 -33.14 3.80
C LEU A 228 16.39 -31.89 4.58
N ARG A 229 16.73 -32.05 5.87
CA ARG A 229 17.28 -30.97 6.69
C ARG A 229 18.59 -30.43 6.09
N ASP A 230 19.51 -31.31 5.73
CA ASP A 230 20.80 -30.92 5.18
C ASP A 230 20.65 -30.25 3.81
N GLU A 231 19.75 -30.75 2.96
CA GLU A 231 19.43 -30.16 1.65
C GLU A 231 18.80 -28.78 1.79
N LEU A 232 17.79 -28.62 2.65
CA LEU A 232 17.13 -27.32 2.88
C LEU A 232 18.11 -26.30 3.48
N THR A 233 18.95 -26.73 4.42
CA THR A 233 19.99 -25.88 5.02
C THR A 233 20.98 -25.42 3.96
N ARG A 234 21.47 -26.33 3.12
CA ARG A 234 22.40 -26.02 2.03
C ARG A 234 21.77 -25.05 1.03
N TRP A 235 20.53 -25.32 0.59
CA TRP A 235 19.80 -24.47 -0.35
C TRP A 235 19.62 -23.05 0.20
N LEU A 236 19.08 -22.90 1.43
CA LEU A 236 18.91 -21.59 2.07
C LEU A 236 20.24 -20.84 2.19
N THR A 237 21.32 -21.55 2.55
CA THR A 237 22.65 -20.95 2.68
C THR A 237 23.13 -20.42 1.33
N THR A 238 23.08 -21.24 0.28
CA THR A 238 23.51 -20.84 -1.07
C THR A 238 22.70 -19.65 -1.60
N VAL A 239 21.38 -19.66 -1.39
CA VAL A 239 20.51 -18.57 -1.85
C VAL A 239 20.82 -17.26 -1.10
N CYS A 240 20.96 -17.30 0.23
CA CYS A 240 21.33 -16.12 1.02
C CYS A 240 22.73 -15.59 0.70
N GLU A 241 23.71 -16.47 0.46
CA GLU A 241 25.06 -16.07 0.06
C GLU A 241 25.07 -15.35 -1.30
N ARG A 242 24.31 -15.86 -2.27
CA ARG A 242 24.17 -15.20 -3.59
C ARG A 242 23.50 -13.85 -3.48
N ALA A 243 22.41 -13.76 -2.71
CA ALA A 243 21.73 -12.49 -2.46
C ALA A 243 22.70 -11.48 -1.80
N ALA A 244 23.46 -11.91 -0.79
CA ALA A 244 24.46 -11.06 -0.13
C ALA A 244 25.60 -10.62 -1.08
N GLN A 245 26.08 -11.50 -1.96
CA GLN A 245 27.07 -11.16 -3.00
C GLN A 245 26.53 -10.11 -3.98
N ALA A 246 25.25 -10.18 -4.30
CA ALA A 246 24.53 -9.16 -5.06
C ALA A 246 24.15 -7.92 -4.23
N ARG A 247 24.69 -7.79 -3.01
CA ARG A 247 24.46 -6.68 -2.05
C ARG A 247 23.03 -6.54 -1.55
N ALA A 248 22.26 -7.63 -1.53
CA ALA A 248 21.02 -7.65 -0.78
C ALA A 248 21.29 -7.43 0.71
N ARG A 249 20.48 -6.60 1.35
CA ARG A 249 20.55 -6.36 2.80
C ARG A 249 19.68 -7.34 3.58
N THR A 250 18.55 -7.72 3.00
CA THR A 250 17.52 -8.49 3.69
C THR A 250 16.91 -9.49 2.72
N MET A 251 16.59 -10.67 3.26
CA MET A 251 15.83 -11.68 2.55
C MET A 251 14.76 -12.24 3.48
N ALA A 252 13.54 -12.44 2.99
CA ALA A 252 12.45 -12.98 3.78
C ALA A 252 11.74 -14.11 3.03
N PHE A 253 11.26 -15.09 3.77
CA PHE A 253 10.53 -16.24 3.25
C PHE A 253 9.17 -16.30 3.92
N LEU A 254 8.11 -16.47 3.13
CA LEU A 254 6.81 -16.82 3.66
C LEU A 254 6.83 -18.29 4.12
N VAL A 255 6.45 -18.54 5.39
CA VAL A 255 6.55 -19.87 6.03
C VAL A 255 5.17 -20.45 6.35
N GLN A 256 4.10 -19.89 5.79
CA GLN A 256 2.74 -20.38 6.00
C GLN A 256 2.53 -21.72 5.27
N ARG A 257 1.97 -22.68 5.99
CA ARG A 257 1.49 -23.97 5.46
C ARG A 257 0.03 -24.08 5.85
N SER A 258 -0.87 -24.25 4.90
CA SER A 258 -2.22 -24.74 5.19
C SER A 258 -2.24 -26.27 5.06
N ASP A 259 -3.34 -26.89 5.47
CA ASP A 259 -3.49 -28.34 5.37
C ASP A 259 -3.52 -28.83 3.90
N ASP A 260 -3.92 -27.95 2.96
CA ASP A 260 -4.13 -28.27 1.55
C ASP A 260 -3.15 -27.56 0.59
N ASP A 261 -2.51 -26.44 1.01
CA ASP A 261 -1.65 -25.62 0.14
C ASP A 261 -0.43 -25.02 0.86
N ALA A 262 0.65 -24.84 0.11
CA ALA A 262 1.85 -24.13 0.55
C ALA A 262 2.23 -23.08 -0.49
N LEU A 263 2.20 -21.80 -0.11
CA LEU A 263 2.66 -20.70 -0.94
C LEU A 263 4.16 -20.47 -0.70
N ALA A 264 4.99 -20.79 -1.70
CA ALA A 264 6.40 -20.44 -1.70
C ALA A 264 6.57 -19.02 -2.24
N LEU A 265 6.76 -18.04 -1.36
CA LEU A 265 7.04 -16.65 -1.72
C LEU A 265 8.30 -16.17 -1.00
N THR A 266 9.21 -15.59 -1.77
CA THR A 266 10.50 -15.07 -1.27
C THR A 266 10.61 -13.59 -1.61
N MET A 267 11.02 -12.77 -0.66
CA MET A 267 11.33 -11.36 -0.83
C MET A 267 12.83 -11.14 -0.65
N THR A 268 13.47 -10.37 -1.53
CA THR A 268 14.86 -9.95 -1.39
C THR A 268 14.98 -8.45 -1.61
N MET A 269 15.62 -7.75 -0.69
CA MET A 269 15.77 -6.29 -0.74
C MET A 269 17.23 -5.89 -1.00
N TYR A 270 17.43 -5.06 -2.01
CA TYR A 270 18.71 -4.53 -2.47
C TYR A 270 18.74 -3.01 -2.36
N TRP A 271 19.93 -2.49 -2.07
CA TRP A 271 20.19 -1.06 -1.99
C TRP A 271 21.21 -0.68 -3.04
N HIS A 272 20.86 0.30 -3.87
CA HIS A 272 21.71 0.82 -4.93
C HIS A 272 22.10 2.26 -4.58
N ASP A 273 23.29 2.44 -4.02
CA ASP A 273 23.90 3.76 -3.81
C ASP A 273 24.44 4.28 -5.15
N LEU A 274 23.74 5.24 -5.74
CA LEU A 274 24.07 5.82 -7.06
C LEU A 274 24.71 7.21 -6.95
N GLY A 275 24.72 7.80 -5.74
CA GLY A 275 25.10 9.18 -5.51
C GLY A 275 23.93 10.13 -5.82
N PRO A 276 24.10 11.44 -5.58
CA PRO A 276 23.03 12.42 -5.80
C PRO A 276 22.62 12.43 -7.28
N ALA A 277 21.33 12.46 -7.54
CA ALA A 277 20.81 12.71 -8.88
C ALA A 277 21.34 14.07 -9.38
N VAL A 278 21.93 14.09 -10.58
CA VAL A 278 22.48 15.31 -11.18
C VAL A 278 21.42 15.89 -12.13
N GLY A 279 20.65 16.86 -11.63
CA GLY A 279 19.57 17.51 -12.39
C GLY A 279 18.29 16.66 -12.49
N GLU A 280 17.36 17.10 -13.34
CA GLU A 280 16.23 16.27 -13.78
C GLU A 280 16.67 15.41 -14.98
N PRO A 281 16.23 14.13 -15.08
CA PRO A 281 15.28 13.45 -14.20
C PRO A 281 15.94 12.66 -13.05
N SER A 282 15.10 12.21 -12.12
CA SER A 282 15.45 11.35 -10.98
C SER A 282 16.11 10.02 -11.41
N HIS A 283 16.74 9.27 -10.48
CA HIS A 283 17.40 7.99 -10.84
C HIS A 283 16.42 6.93 -11.34
N LEU A 284 15.15 7.04 -10.93
CA LEU A 284 14.11 6.07 -11.24
C LEU A 284 13.64 6.17 -12.70
N GLU A 285 13.64 7.37 -13.29
CA GLU A 285 13.16 7.59 -14.67
C GLU A 285 14.03 6.91 -15.74
N PRO A 286 15.37 7.04 -15.77
CA PRO A 286 16.21 6.29 -16.71
C PRO A 286 16.06 4.77 -16.55
N LEU A 287 15.84 4.30 -15.31
CA LEU A 287 15.59 2.89 -15.04
C LEU A 287 14.25 2.44 -15.63
N ALA A 288 13.17 3.18 -15.38
CA ALA A 288 11.84 2.89 -15.91
C ALA A 288 11.86 2.76 -17.44
N ARG A 289 12.50 3.71 -18.14
CA ARG A 289 12.69 3.67 -19.59
C ARG A 289 13.51 2.48 -20.06
N ARG A 290 14.55 2.11 -19.32
CA ARG A 290 15.36 0.92 -19.63
C ARG A 290 14.54 -0.35 -19.51
N LEU A 291 13.80 -0.51 -18.41
CA LEU A 291 12.97 -1.70 -18.16
C LEU A 291 11.88 -1.83 -19.22
N ALA A 292 11.22 -0.72 -19.58
CA ALA A 292 10.18 -0.71 -20.62
C ALA A 292 10.71 -1.05 -22.02
N GLY A 293 12.02 -0.92 -22.25
CA GLY A 293 12.68 -1.28 -23.51
C GLY A 293 13.23 -2.71 -23.56
N LEU A 294 13.07 -3.51 -22.49
CA LEU A 294 13.51 -4.91 -22.49
C LEU A 294 12.52 -5.78 -23.27
N ASP A 295 13.06 -6.73 -24.05
CA ASP A 295 12.29 -7.78 -24.73
C ASP A 295 12.30 -9.07 -23.89
N ASP A 296 11.87 -8.97 -22.64
CA ASP A 296 11.80 -10.09 -21.69
C ASP A 296 10.37 -10.58 -21.42
N GLY A 297 9.39 -10.04 -22.16
CA GLY A 297 7.97 -10.32 -21.99
C GLY A 297 7.40 -9.78 -20.68
N GLY A 298 8.15 -8.93 -19.96
CA GLY A 298 7.72 -8.30 -18.74
C GLY A 298 6.81 -7.09 -18.95
N THR A 299 6.10 -6.72 -17.89
CA THR A 299 5.26 -5.52 -17.83
C THR A 299 5.86 -4.54 -16.83
N VAL A 300 5.98 -3.27 -17.25
CA VAL A 300 6.46 -2.18 -16.40
C VAL A 300 5.29 -1.27 -16.04
N LEU A 301 5.17 -1.00 -14.75
CA LEU A 301 4.18 -0.10 -14.18
C LEU A 301 4.90 0.96 -13.35
N ARG A 302 4.41 2.20 -13.37
CA ARG A 302 4.95 3.33 -12.61
C ARG A 302 3.87 3.91 -11.70
N ALA A 303 4.13 4.08 -10.40
CA ALA A 303 3.15 4.62 -9.46
C ALA A 303 3.78 5.64 -8.50
N ASP A 304 2.99 6.57 -8.00
CA ASP A 304 3.38 7.48 -6.91
C ASP A 304 2.77 7.01 -5.61
N THR A 305 3.60 6.75 -4.60
CA THR A 305 3.19 6.20 -3.31
C THR A 305 3.49 7.18 -2.17
N ALA A 306 2.97 6.91 -0.97
CA ALA A 306 3.33 7.68 0.23
C ALA A 306 4.85 7.61 0.55
N ALA A 307 5.53 6.55 0.12
CA ALA A 307 6.98 6.38 0.25
C ALA A 307 7.76 7.02 -0.92
N GLY A 308 7.09 7.67 -1.88
CA GLY A 308 7.67 8.28 -3.07
C GLY A 308 7.40 7.50 -4.36
N PRO A 309 8.02 7.91 -5.47
CA PRO A 309 7.87 7.27 -6.77
C PRO A 309 8.34 5.81 -6.77
N LEU A 310 7.60 4.96 -7.47
CA LEU A 310 7.77 3.52 -7.57
C LEU A 310 7.71 3.07 -9.04
N VAL A 311 8.53 2.09 -9.41
CA VAL A 311 8.41 1.33 -10.66
C VAL A 311 8.31 -0.15 -10.35
N ARG A 312 7.22 -0.80 -10.75
CA ARG A 312 7.06 -2.27 -10.70
C ARG A 312 7.44 -2.86 -12.06
N HIS A 313 8.30 -3.87 -12.05
CA HIS A 313 8.60 -4.68 -13.22
C HIS A 313 8.28 -6.14 -12.94
N GLU A 314 7.25 -6.64 -13.60
CA GLU A 314 6.77 -8.02 -13.47
C GLU A 314 7.18 -8.83 -14.68
N ARG A 315 7.72 -10.03 -14.46
CA ARG A 315 8.10 -10.96 -15.54
C ARG A 315 8.10 -12.40 -15.06
N VAL A 316 8.08 -13.34 -16.00
CA VAL A 316 8.29 -14.77 -15.72
C VAL A 316 9.69 -15.18 -16.15
N LEU A 317 10.51 -15.57 -15.19
CA LEU A 317 11.81 -16.17 -15.42
C LEU A 317 11.72 -17.69 -15.35
N HIS A 318 12.81 -18.35 -15.70
CA HIS A 318 12.98 -19.78 -15.48
C HIS A 318 13.97 -20.02 -14.35
N GLY A 319 13.77 -21.09 -13.58
CA GLY A 319 14.66 -21.46 -12.48
C GLY A 319 16.10 -21.70 -12.94
N GLY A 320 17.05 -21.67 -12.00
CA GLY A 320 18.47 -21.90 -12.30
C GLY A 320 18.75 -23.36 -12.73
N GLU A 321 19.60 -23.54 -13.75
CA GLU A 321 20.07 -24.86 -14.19
C GLU A 321 20.74 -25.64 -13.05
N GLU A 322 21.48 -24.93 -12.19
CA GLU A 322 22.18 -25.46 -11.04
C GLU A 322 21.27 -26.03 -9.94
N LEU A 323 20.00 -25.63 -9.94
CA LEU A 323 18.98 -26.14 -9.03
C LEU A 323 18.18 -27.30 -9.66
N GLY A 324 18.52 -27.70 -10.90
CA GLY A 324 17.81 -28.76 -11.64
C GLY A 324 16.39 -28.37 -12.07
N ILE A 325 16.02 -27.10 -11.93
CA ILE A 325 14.68 -26.55 -12.18
C ILE A 325 14.68 -25.55 -13.34
N ALA A 326 15.58 -25.73 -14.31
CA ALA A 326 15.73 -24.88 -15.50
C ALA A 326 14.45 -24.67 -16.31
N LYS A 327 13.47 -25.57 -16.16
CA LYS A 327 12.18 -25.52 -16.85
C LYS A 327 11.05 -24.98 -15.98
N GLN A 328 11.29 -24.80 -14.67
CA GLN A 328 10.28 -24.32 -13.76
C GLN A 328 10.11 -22.82 -13.96
N PRO A 329 8.91 -22.35 -14.36
CA PRO A 329 8.67 -20.92 -14.43
C PRO A 329 8.59 -20.33 -13.02
N VAL A 330 9.12 -19.13 -12.87
CA VAL A 330 9.19 -18.37 -11.63
C VAL A 330 8.69 -16.97 -11.94
N LEU A 331 7.59 -16.57 -11.32
CA LEU A 331 7.11 -15.20 -11.35
C LEU A 331 8.05 -14.34 -10.51
N VAL A 332 8.46 -13.20 -11.07
CA VAL A 332 9.29 -12.20 -10.39
C VAL A 332 8.61 -10.83 -10.49
N LEU A 333 8.40 -10.19 -9.34
CA LEU A 333 7.91 -8.82 -9.24
C LEU A 333 8.97 -7.96 -8.57
N ASP A 334 9.56 -7.04 -9.34
CA ASP A 334 10.59 -6.12 -8.88
C ASP A 334 10.01 -4.73 -8.64
N TYR A 335 10.07 -4.27 -7.40
CA TYR A 335 9.63 -2.94 -6.98
C TYR A 335 10.84 -2.04 -6.78
N TRP A 336 10.98 -1.04 -7.62
CA TRP A 336 12.05 -0.04 -7.56
C TRP A 336 11.52 1.25 -6.94
N LEU A 337 12.00 1.58 -5.75
CA LEU A 337 11.62 2.80 -5.04
C LEU A 337 12.75 3.81 -5.08
N GLU A 338 12.40 5.06 -5.35
CA GLU A 338 13.34 6.17 -5.22
C GLU A 338 13.61 6.49 -3.76
N ARG A 339 14.89 6.61 -3.40
CA ARG A 339 15.25 7.03 -2.04
C ARG A 339 14.89 8.50 -1.84
N PRO A 340 14.30 8.88 -0.69
CA PRO A 340 13.91 10.25 -0.40
C PRO A 340 15.09 11.25 -0.40
N ASP A 341 16.30 10.77 -0.14
CA ASP A 341 17.52 11.58 -0.15
C ASP A 341 18.12 11.78 -1.56
N GLY A 342 17.48 11.24 -2.61
CA GLY A 342 17.94 11.35 -3.99
C GLY A 342 19.28 10.66 -4.29
N ASN A 343 19.80 9.85 -3.36
CA ASN A 343 21.13 9.24 -3.47
C ASN A 343 21.14 7.86 -4.13
N GLY A 344 19.97 7.37 -4.59
CA GLY A 344 19.87 6.12 -5.31
C GLY A 344 18.50 5.46 -5.19
N LEU A 345 18.47 4.14 -5.33
CA LEU A 345 17.25 3.33 -5.41
C LEU A 345 17.27 2.18 -4.40
N ALA A 346 16.09 1.77 -3.95
CA ALA A 346 15.88 0.46 -3.33
C ALA A 346 15.15 -0.45 -4.32
N LEU A 347 15.59 -1.71 -4.40
CA LEU A 347 14.86 -2.77 -5.11
C LEU A 347 14.32 -3.76 -4.08
N VAL A 348 13.02 -3.99 -4.09
CA VAL A 348 12.38 -5.10 -3.39
C VAL A 348 11.89 -6.10 -4.44
N SER A 349 12.51 -7.27 -4.50
CA SER A 349 12.22 -8.31 -5.48
C SER A 349 11.47 -9.45 -4.81
N PHE A 350 10.26 -9.76 -5.29
CA PHE A 350 9.51 -10.93 -4.90
C PHE A 350 9.63 -12.01 -5.97
N SER A 351 9.76 -13.26 -5.54
CA SER A 351 9.83 -14.41 -6.44
C SER A 351 9.04 -15.60 -5.93
N THR A 352 8.37 -16.28 -6.85
CA THR A 352 7.54 -17.46 -6.56
C THR A 352 7.46 -18.42 -7.74
N PRO A 353 7.48 -19.75 -7.52
CA PRO A 353 7.19 -20.72 -8.58
C PRO A 353 5.69 -20.80 -8.93
N HIS A 354 4.81 -20.14 -8.18
CA HIS A 354 3.36 -20.22 -8.31
C HIS A 354 2.81 -19.26 -9.37
N VAL A 355 3.25 -19.42 -10.64
CA VAL A 355 2.82 -18.55 -11.76
C VAL A 355 1.31 -18.60 -12.02
N ALA A 356 0.64 -19.70 -11.64
CA ALA A 356 -0.82 -19.77 -11.74
C ALA A 356 -1.55 -18.81 -10.76
N LEU A 357 -0.84 -18.28 -9.76
CA LEU A 357 -1.38 -17.38 -8.73
C LEU A 357 -0.93 -15.93 -8.92
N THR A 358 -0.47 -15.54 -10.14
CA THR A 358 0.10 -14.21 -10.40
C THR A 358 -0.71 -13.07 -9.83
N GLU A 359 -2.01 -13.00 -10.11
CA GLU A 359 -2.86 -11.89 -9.63
C GLU A 359 -2.90 -11.80 -8.10
N HIS A 360 -3.06 -12.92 -7.40
CA HIS A 360 -3.09 -12.95 -5.94
C HIS A 360 -1.72 -12.59 -5.33
N VAL A 361 -0.64 -13.07 -5.94
CA VAL A 361 0.72 -12.74 -5.49
C VAL A 361 0.99 -11.26 -5.71
N ARG A 362 0.59 -10.70 -6.85
CA ARG A 362 0.73 -9.29 -7.20
C ARG A 362 0.02 -8.41 -6.17
N THR A 363 -1.29 -8.63 -5.94
CA THR A 363 -2.07 -7.93 -4.92
C THR A 363 -1.39 -7.96 -3.54
N LEU A 364 -0.92 -9.14 -3.12
CA LEU A 364 -0.20 -9.27 -1.85
C LEU A 364 1.09 -8.44 -1.82
N THR A 365 1.89 -8.49 -2.88
CA THR A 365 3.18 -7.79 -2.90
C THR A 365 3.02 -6.28 -3.05
N ASP A 366 1.99 -5.81 -3.75
CA ASP A 366 1.64 -4.40 -3.85
C ASP A 366 1.26 -3.83 -2.48
N ALA A 367 0.35 -4.50 -1.76
CA ALA A 367 -0.06 -4.09 -0.42
C ALA A 367 1.13 -3.99 0.54
N LEU A 368 2.02 -4.99 0.53
CA LEU A 368 3.24 -4.98 1.35
C LEU A 368 4.16 -3.79 1.04
N ILE A 369 4.28 -3.41 -0.24
CA ILE A 369 5.16 -2.31 -0.66
C ILE A 369 4.54 -0.95 -0.34
N LEU A 370 3.23 -0.80 -0.50
CA LEU A 370 2.52 0.45 -0.23
C LEU A 370 2.40 0.77 1.25
N GLU A 371 2.29 -0.24 2.11
CA GLU A 371 2.40 -0.05 3.55
C GLU A 371 3.86 0.15 4.01
N GLY A 372 4.83 -0.10 3.12
CA GLY A 372 6.25 0.09 3.38
C GLY A 372 6.64 1.56 3.59
N GLY A 373 7.67 1.79 4.39
CA GLY A 373 8.12 3.13 4.75
C GLY A 373 9.63 3.26 4.87
N TRP A 374 10.15 4.44 4.51
CA TRP A 374 11.57 4.76 4.70
C TRP A 374 11.87 4.97 6.19
N VAL A 375 12.95 4.34 6.65
CA VAL A 375 13.47 4.52 7.99
C VAL A 375 14.51 5.64 7.97
N LEU A 376 14.25 6.68 8.77
CA LEU A 376 15.07 7.88 8.88
C LEU A 376 15.71 7.94 10.27
N GLU A 377 17.00 8.31 10.32
CA GLU A 377 17.73 8.56 11.57
C GLU A 377 18.40 9.93 11.53
N PRO A 378 18.58 10.65 12.66
CA PRO A 378 19.31 11.91 12.68
C PRO A 378 20.76 11.75 12.18
N GLU A 379 21.20 12.66 11.32
CA GLU A 379 22.60 12.75 10.88
C GLU A 379 23.50 13.04 12.10
N ARG A 380 24.65 12.34 12.17
CA ARG A 380 25.59 12.43 13.31
C ARG A 380 26.72 13.43 13.08
#